data_AF-A0A182EVJ6-F1
#
_entry.id   AF-A0A182EVJ6-F1
#
_cell.length_a   1.000
_cell.length_b   1.000
_cell.length_c   1.000
_cell.angle_alpha   90.00
_cell.angle_beta   90.00
_cell.angle_gamma   90.00
#
_symmetry.space_group_name_H-M   'P 1'
#
loop_
_entity.id
_entity.type
_entity.pdbx_description
1 polymer ?
#
loop_
_entity_poly.entity_id
_entity_poly.type
_entity_poly.pdbx_seq_one_letter_code
_entity_poly.pdbx_strand_id
1 'polypeptide(L)'
;NDTYSLDNNVSKDCKGATFITTDGVPKECTFHSHCHNMQGPIYWRNLAWNQYWTNEGCHCDPVLGKCIVKRITLLGPVSKILNYAYCTPKATSHYL
;
A
#
# COMPACT_ATOMS: atom_id res chain seq x y z
N ASN A 1 28.01 -9.04 8.94
CA ASN A 1 28.38 -8.10 7.87
C ASN A 1 27.28 -8.18 6.82
N ASP A 2 26.15 -7.53 7.09
CA ASP A 2 24.98 -7.60 6.21
C ASP A 2 24.88 -6.27 5.46
N THR A 3 25.56 -6.24 4.32
CA THR A 3 25.55 -5.12 3.39
C THR A 3 24.22 -5.12 2.64
N TYR A 4 23.22 -4.42 3.16
CA TYR A 4 22.01 -4.13 2.40
C TYR A 4 22.30 -3.02 1.39
N SER A 5 22.31 -3.40 0.12
CA SER A 5 22.55 -2.53 -1.03
C SER A 5 21.55 -1.36 -1.04
N LEU A 6 22.07 -0.13 -1.00
CA LEU A 6 21.31 1.10 -1.19
C LEU A 6 20.98 1.27 -2.67
N ASP A 7 19.76 0.89 -3.07
CA ASP A 7 19.15 1.50 -4.25
C ASP A 7 18.49 2.83 -3.82
N ASN A 8 19.28 3.89 -3.97
CA ASN A 8 19.08 5.28 -3.55
C ASN A 8 18.00 6.06 -4.33
N ASN A 9 16.88 5.45 -4.72
CA ASN A 9 15.86 6.22 -5.48
C ASN A 9 14.40 5.78 -5.25
N VAL A 10 14.04 5.50 -3.99
CA VAL A 10 12.65 5.44 -3.57
C VAL A 10 12.53 6.27 -2.29
N SER A 11 11.78 7.38 -2.34
CA SER A 11 11.55 8.25 -1.18
C SER A 11 11.10 7.40 0.01
N LYS A 12 11.74 7.61 1.17
CA LYS A 12 11.59 6.85 2.43
C LYS A 12 10.25 7.06 3.14
N ASP A 13 9.16 7.22 2.39
CA ASP A 13 7.96 7.90 2.85
C ASP A 13 6.73 7.00 2.94
N CYS A 14 6.95 5.84 3.55
CA CYS A 14 5.86 5.02 4.06
C CYS A 14 6.33 4.25 5.31
N LYS A 15 7.04 4.92 6.23
CA LYS A 15 7.65 4.30 7.43
C LYS A 15 8.49 3.05 7.09
N GLY A 16 9.21 3.07 5.97
CA GLY A 16 10.00 1.92 5.48
C GLY A 16 9.20 0.81 4.80
N ALA A 17 7.95 1.06 4.39
CA ALA A 17 7.17 0.08 3.63
C ALA A 17 7.65 -0.05 2.17
N THR A 18 7.61 -1.26 1.65
CA THR A 18 7.91 -1.55 0.24
C THR A 18 6.66 -1.38 -0.63
N PHE A 19 6.76 -0.61 -1.71
CA PHE A 19 5.68 -0.50 -2.69
C PHE A 19 5.47 -1.81 -3.44
N ILE A 20 4.23 -2.22 -3.59
CA ILE A 20 3.84 -3.39 -4.39
C ILE A 20 2.92 -2.90 -5.51
N THR A 21 3.28 -3.24 -6.74
CA THR A 21 2.45 -2.94 -7.91
C THR A 21 1.19 -3.80 -7.88
N THR A 22 0.03 -3.18 -8.05
CA THR A 22 -1.30 -3.82 -8.06
C THR A 22 -2.17 -3.19 -9.16
N ASP A 23 -3.47 -3.52 -9.16
CA ASP A 23 -4.50 -2.85 -9.97
C ASP A 23 -4.94 -1.49 -9.41
N GLY A 24 -4.34 -1.03 -8.31
CA GLY A 24 -4.59 0.30 -7.74
C GLY A 24 -3.90 1.41 -8.53
N VAL A 25 -4.60 2.53 -8.73
CA VAL A 25 -4.09 3.73 -9.41
C VAL A 25 -3.79 4.86 -8.41
N PRO A 26 -2.77 5.71 -8.67
CA PRO A 26 -2.48 6.83 -7.80
C PRO A 26 -3.63 7.85 -7.83
N LYS A 27 -4.06 8.30 -6.65
CA LYS A 27 -5.01 9.40 -6.49
C LYS A 27 -4.46 10.40 -5.48
N GLU A 28 -4.44 11.67 -5.88
CA GLU A 28 -4.01 12.77 -5.01
C GLU A 28 -4.91 12.89 -3.77
N CYS A 29 -4.31 13.26 -2.65
CA CYS A 29 -5.01 13.56 -1.42
C CYS A 29 -4.25 14.59 -0.57
N THR A 30 -5.00 15.27 0.29
CA THR A 30 -4.46 16.16 1.34
C THR A 30 -4.96 15.72 2.71
N PHE A 31 -6.17 15.15 2.76
CA PHE A 31 -6.83 14.71 3.98
C PHE A 31 -7.21 13.24 3.90
N HIS A 32 -7.23 12.55 5.04
CA HIS A 32 -7.62 11.15 5.14
C HIS A 32 -9.03 10.89 4.56
N SER A 33 -9.96 11.85 4.73
CA SER A 33 -11.32 11.81 4.20
C SER A 33 -11.40 11.63 2.68
N HIS A 34 -10.36 12.03 1.93
CA HIS A 34 -10.31 11.82 0.47
C HIS A 34 -10.18 10.33 0.09
N CYS A 35 -9.83 9.46 1.05
CA CYS A 35 -9.53 8.05 0.84
C CYS A 35 -10.48 7.07 1.57
N HIS A 36 -11.33 7.55 2.51
CA HIS A 36 -12.16 6.70 3.38
C HIS A 36 -13.07 5.69 2.66
N ASN A 37 -13.58 6.02 1.46
CA ASN A 37 -14.56 5.19 0.75
C ASN A 37 -13.93 4.19 -0.24
N MET A 38 -12.60 4.02 -0.23
CA MET A 38 -11.92 3.12 -1.16
C MET A 38 -11.83 1.71 -0.59
N GLN A 39 -12.16 0.73 -1.42
CA GLN A 39 -12.09 -0.69 -1.05
C GLN A 39 -10.67 -1.29 -1.21
N GLY A 40 -9.69 -0.49 -1.62
CA GLY A 40 -8.34 -0.94 -1.94
C GLY A 40 -8.25 -1.62 -3.33
N PRO A 41 -7.05 -2.10 -3.69
CA PRO A 41 -6.84 -2.83 -4.95
C PRO A 41 -7.49 -4.22 -4.90
N ILE A 42 -8.11 -4.66 -6.00
CA ILE A 42 -8.76 -5.97 -6.12
C ILE A 42 -7.75 -7.09 -5.85
N TYR A 43 -6.51 -6.92 -6.29
CA TYR A 43 -5.42 -7.88 -6.06
C TYR A 43 -5.16 -8.14 -4.57
N TRP A 44 -5.53 -7.21 -3.68
CA TRP A 44 -5.40 -7.39 -2.23
C TRP A 44 -6.72 -7.74 -1.55
N ARG A 45 -7.83 -7.88 -2.27
CA ARG A 45 -9.13 -8.27 -1.70
C ARG A 45 -9.02 -9.55 -0.86
N ASN A 46 -8.23 -10.52 -1.33
CA ASN A 46 -7.91 -11.73 -0.61
C ASN A 46 -6.41 -11.72 -0.29
N LEU A 47 -6.08 -11.63 1.00
CA LEU A 47 -4.69 -11.72 1.46
C LEU A 47 -4.20 -13.17 1.42
N ALA A 48 -2.90 -13.36 1.17
CA ALA A 48 -2.26 -14.66 1.35
C ALA A 48 -2.21 -15.06 2.84
N TRP A 49 -2.00 -16.34 3.12
CA TRP A 49 -2.02 -16.89 4.49
C TRP A 49 -1.02 -16.22 5.46
N ASN A 50 0.05 -15.64 4.94
CA ASN A 50 1.09 -14.94 5.69
C ASN A 50 0.95 -13.41 5.66
N GLN A 51 -0.21 -12.89 5.25
CA GLN A 51 -0.46 -11.46 5.07
C GLN A 51 -1.62 -10.98 5.93
N TYR A 52 -1.49 -9.77 6.46
CA TYR A 52 -2.50 -9.16 7.33
C TYR A 52 -2.67 -7.68 7.04
N TRP A 53 -3.89 -7.18 7.15
CA TRP A 53 -4.16 -5.76 7.05
C TRP A 53 -3.60 -5.00 8.25
N THR A 54 -3.21 -3.75 8.01
CA THR A 54 -3.03 -2.78 9.09
C THR A 54 -4.38 -2.19 9.49
N ASN A 55 -4.45 -1.55 10.66
CA ASN A 55 -5.69 -0.96 11.15
C ASN A 55 -6.07 0.38 10.47
N GLU A 56 -5.25 0.89 9.54
CA GLU A 56 -5.44 2.21 8.93
C GLU A 56 -6.42 2.18 7.72
N GLY A 57 -6.61 1.01 7.10
CA GLY A 57 -7.33 0.93 5.82
C GLY A 57 -6.73 1.84 4.74
N CYS A 58 -7.58 2.29 3.81
CA CYS A 58 -7.20 3.28 2.81
C CYS A 58 -7.08 4.68 3.43
N HIS A 59 -5.88 5.25 3.40
CA HIS A 59 -5.60 6.55 3.98
C HIS A 59 -4.75 7.43 3.07
N CYS A 60 -4.76 8.73 3.37
CA CYS A 60 -3.87 9.67 2.70
C CYS A 60 -2.49 9.55 3.33
N ASP A 61 -1.49 9.13 2.57
CA ASP A 61 -0.11 9.25 3.02
C ASP A 61 0.33 10.71 2.88
N PRO A 62 0.71 11.38 3.98
CA PRO A 62 0.96 12.81 3.97
C PRO A 62 2.22 13.19 3.19
N VAL A 63 3.12 12.23 2.92
CA VAL A 63 4.36 12.53 2.22
C VAL A 63 4.27 12.20 0.74
N LEU A 64 3.64 11.08 0.39
CA LEU A 64 3.33 10.79 -1.01
C LEU A 64 2.24 11.73 -1.55
N GLY A 65 1.37 12.26 -0.68
CA GLY A 65 0.16 12.97 -1.10
C GLY A 65 -0.81 12.06 -1.84
N LYS A 66 -0.79 10.75 -1.57
CA LYS A 66 -1.58 9.74 -2.30
C LYS A 66 -2.41 8.87 -1.36
N CYS A 67 -3.56 8.42 -1.87
CA CYS A 67 -4.33 7.39 -1.19
C CYS A 67 -3.67 6.01 -1.30
N ILE A 68 -3.23 5.46 -0.18
CA ILE A 68 -2.57 4.14 -0.09
C ILE A 68 -3.25 3.25 0.95
N VAL A 69 -2.99 1.95 0.85
CA VAL A 69 -3.27 0.97 1.92
C VAL A 69 -1.99 0.23 2.24
N LYS A 70 -1.83 -0.12 3.52
CA LYS A 70 -0.71 -0.91 4.01
C LYS A 70 -1.15 -2.29 4.47
N ARG A 71 -0.30 -3.28 4.22
CA ARG A 71 -0.41 -4.64 4.77
C ARG A 71 0.94 -5.09 5.33
N ILE A 72 0.89 -6.05 6.23
CA ILE A 72 2.06 -6.73 6.78
C ILE A 72 2.19 -8.07 6.06
N THR A 73 3.40 -8.43 5.64
CA THR A 73 3.74 -9.77 5.13
C THR A 73 4.75 -10.41 6.08
N LEU A 74 4.45 -11.59 6.60
CA LEU A 74 5.39 -12.39 7.38
C LEU A 74 6.33 -13.15 6.43
N LEU A 75 7.64 -13.01 6.65
CA LEU A 75 8.68 -13.74 5.93
C LEU A 75 9.12 -15.02 6.67
N GLY A 76 8.56 -15.25 7.86
CA GLY A 76 8.88 -16.33 8.75
C GLY A 76 8.36 -16.02 10.16
N PRO A 77 8.79 -16.79 11.18
CA PRO A 77 8.26 -16.64 12.55
C PRO A 77 8.61 -15.30 13.21
N VAL A 78 9.74 -14.71 12.83
CA VAL A 78 10.32 -13.52 13.49
C VAL A 78 10.36 -12.29 12.59
N SER A 79 10.31 -12.47 11.28
CA SER A 79 10.53 -11.38 10.31
C SER A 79 9.23 -10.98 9.64
N LYS A 80 9.00 -9.67 9.56
CA LYS A 80 7.87 -9.07 8.87
C LYS A 80 8.32 -7.89 8.03
N ILE A 81 7.64 -7.69 6.91
CA ILE A 81 7.80 -6.51 6.07
C ILE A 81 6.47 -5.76 6.00
N LEU A 82 6.56 -4.44 5.95
CA LEU A 82 5.41 -3.58 5.68
C LEU A 82 5.37 -3.35 4.16
N ASN A 83 4.22 -3.55 3.55
CA ASN A 83 3.99 -3.28 2.14
C ASN A 83 2.91 -2.23 1.98
N TYR A 84 2.98 -1.44 0.91
CA TYR A 84 1.90 -0.53 0.54
C TYR A 84 1.59 -0.60 -0.95
N ALA A 85 0.35 -0.25 -1.29
CA ALA A 85 -0.13 -0.13 -2.66
C ALA A 85 -1.14 1.02 -2.75
N TYR A 86 -1.44 1.47 -3.97
CA TYR A 86 -2.47 2.47 -4.18
C TYR A 86 -3.86 1.89 -3.95
N CYS A 87 -4.73 2.72 -3.34
CA CYS A 87 -6.07 2.30 -2.93
C CYS A 87 -7.15 2.47 -3.98
N THR A 88 -6.94 3.37 -4.94
CA THR A 88 -8.01 3.74 -5.86
C THR A 88 -8.13 2.63 -6.90
N PRO A 89 -9.29 1.98 -7.04
CA PRO A 89 -9.47 0.98 -8.09
C PRO A 89 -9.25 1.66 -9.44
N LYS A 90 -8.56 0.97 -10.36
CA LYS A 90 -8.57 1.38 -11.77
C LYS A 90 -10.03 1.46 -12.19
N ALA A 91 -10.48 2.61 -12.70
CA ALA A 91 -11.83 2.76 -13.20
C ALA A 91 -12.06 1.71 -14.30
N THR A 92 -12.67 0.59 -13.93
CA THR A 92 -13.24 -0.33 -14.88
C THR A 92 -14.44 0.38 -15.46
N SER A 93 -14.37 0.71 -16.74
CA SER A 93 -15.53 1.08 -17.55
C SER A 93 -16.48 -0.14 -17.65
N HIS A 94 -17.08 -0.52 -16.52
CA HIS A 94 -18.04 -1.62 -16.41
C HIS A 94 -19.31 -1.11 -15.73
N TYR A 95 -19.87 -0.07 -16.33
CA TYR A 95 -21.31 0.20 -16.39
C TYR A 95 -21.57 0.90 -17.73
N LEU A 96 -21.58 0.11 -18.80
CA LEU A 96 -22.38 0.36 -20.01
C LEU A 96 -23.38 -0.78 -20.11
#